data_AF-Q98MR2-F1
#
_entry.id   AF-Q98MR2-F1
#
_cell.length_a   1.000
_cell.length_b   1.000
_cell.length_c   1.000
_cell.angle_alpha   90.00
_cell.angle_beta   90.00
_cell.angle_gamma   90.00
#
_symmetry.space_group_name_H-M   'P 1'
#
loop_
_entity.id
_entity.type
_entity.pdbx_description
1 polymer ?
#
loop_
_entity_poly.entity_id
_entity_poly.type
_entity_poly.pdbx_seq_one_letter_code
_entity_poly.pdbx_strand_id
1 'polypeptide(L)'
;MSIANAAKARHRANRTGKMKVGRCILADKPKPTGPFQINNARVRELERIIVSRYGAILPETDDADLFIEVAAYSLNAHCLSKGLDLDKVLSDWCRRWAPWALQRAGTIIRPILNMLVGRRYQMKADEAARKICLTLLERTALEIRTMGASDFSARVRKGIAKDVKRSGDRARQTAKRRARGVEPRESWLAKNSLSKGRPWDAEGISRAQWYRRFRETGPSLVGVSTKSDTLVSSVPVEPSQEAPSRGPSSLTLAKKSSLSGAEGPPVGRNAALVSGSAGVVVALPSKCLPSLQSRNGAVDANDGAEQCDGDEALRHMGVAS
;
A
#
# COMPACT_ATOMS: atom_id res chain seq x y z
N MET A 1 -6.36 29.69 9.52
CA MET A 1 -7.20 28.66 8.86
C MET A 1 -6.74 27.29 9.32
N SER A 2 -7.64 26.39 9.74
CA SER A 2 -7.26 24.99 10.04
C SER A 2 -6.59 24.32 8.82
N ILE A 3 -5.53 23.54 9.04
CA ILE A 3 -4.82 22.76 8.00
C ILE A 3 -5.81 21.88 7.19
N ALA A 4 -6.85 21.36 7.84
CA ALA A 4 -7.90 20.58 7.19
C ALA A 4 -8.71 21.40 6.16
N ASN A 5 -8.89 22.71 6.40
CA ASN A 5 -9.56 23.60 5.46
C ASN A 5 -8.67 23.91 4.26
N ALA A 6 -7.36 24.05 4.46
CA ALA A 6 -6.40 24.25 3.37
C ALA A 6 -6.32 23.02 2.45
N ALA A 7 -6.30 21.80 3.01
CA ALA A 7 -6.31 20.56 2.23
C ALA A 7 -7.60 20.40 1.40
N LYS A 8 -8.77 20.68 1.98
CA LYS A 8 -10.05 20.67 1.27
C LYS A 8 -10.10 21.72 0.16
N ALA A 9 -9.61 22.94 0.42
CA ALA A 9 -9.52 24.00 -0.58
C ALA A 9 -8.63 23.59 -1.75
N ARG A 10 -7.44 23.02 -1.47
CA ARG A 10 -6.53 22.47 -2.48
C ARG A 10 -7.17 21.34 -3.29
N HIS A 11 -7.86 20.40 -2.66
CA HIS A 11 -8.56 19.32 -3.37
C HIS A 11 -9.65 19.88 -4.29
N ARG A 12 -10.46 20.82 -3.82
CA ARG A 12 -11.52 21.45 -4.62
C ARG A 12 -10.92 22.23 -5.80
N ALA A 13 -9.81 22.93 -5.56
CA ALA A 13 -9.07 23.63 -6.61
C ALA A 13 -8.49 22.67 -7.65
N ASN A 14 -7.89 21.54 -7.24
CA ASN A 14 -7.38 20.52 -8.15
C ASN A 14 -8.49 19.92 -9.02
N ARG A 15 -9.69 19.71 -8.45
CA ARG A 15 -10.83 19.13 -9.18
C ARG A 15 -11.48 20.13 -10.14
N THR A 16 -11.60 21.38 -9.74
CA THR A 16 -12.30 22.41 -10.52
C THR A 16 -11.38 23.22 -11.43
N GLY A 17 -10.07 23.14 -11.23
CA GLY A 17 -9.09 24.04 -11.85
C GLY A 17 -9.19 25.48 -11.35
N LYS A 18 -9.89 25.75 -10.24
CA LYS A 18 -10.14 27.12 -9.74
C LYS A 18 -9.92 27.21 -8.23
N MET A 19 -9.07 28.11 -7.79
CA MET A 19 -8.97 28.47 -6.37
C MET A 19 -10.09 29.45 -6.01
N LYS A 20 -11.00 29.04 -5.13
CA LYS A 20 -12.12 29.85 -4.69
C LYS A 20 -12.01 30.20 -3.20
N VAL A 21 -12.39 31.42 -2.85
CA VAL A 21 -12.69 31.85 -1.48
C VAL A 21 -14.14 32.34 -1.46
N GLY A 22 -15.00 31.64 -0.73
CA GLY A 22 -16.45 31.83 -0.85
C GLY A 22 -16.94 31.54 -2.28
N ARG A 23 -17.54 32.55 -2.92
CA ARG A 23 -18.01 32.49 -4.31
C ARG A 23 -16.99 33.04 -5.33
N CYS A 24 -16.00 33.80 -4.87
CA CYS A 24 -15.03 34.46 -5.73
C CYS A 24 -13.92 33.49 -6.18
N ILE A 25 -13.48 33.60 -7.43
CA ILE A 25 -12.32 32.89 -7.97
C ILE A 25 -11.11 33.80 -7.76
N LEU A 26 -10.13 33.36 -6.98
CA LEU A 26 -8.89 34.10 -6.76
C LEU A 26 -7.88 33.85 -7.87
N ALA A 27 -7.81 32.61 -8.37
CA ALA A 27 -6.91 32.22 -9.44
C ALA A 27 -7.43 30.98 -10.15
N ASP A 28 -7.24 30.92 -11.46
CA ASP A 28 -7.34 29.68 -12.20
C ASP A 28 -6.07 28.87 -11.95
N LYS A 29 -6.25 27.65 -11.45
CA LYS A 29 -5.15 26.71 -11.28
C LYS A 29 -4.94 26.02 -12.62
N PRO A 30 -3.77 26.15 -13.26
CA PRO A 30 -3.52 25.49 -14.52
C PRO A 30 -3.76 24.00 -14.34
N LYS A 31 -4.60 23.43 -15.20
CA LYS A 31 -4.78 21.98 -15.24
C LYS A 31 -3.40 21.37 -15.52
N PRO A 32 -3.01 20.29 -14.83
CA PRO A 32 -1.77 19.61 -15.15
C PRO A 32 -1.81 19.23 -16.63
N THR A 33 -0.80 19.69 -17.38
CA THR A 33 -0.69 19.53 -18.83
C THR A 33 -0.41 18.09 -19.26
N GLY A 34 -0.25 17.16 -18.32
CA GLY A 34 -0.01 15.75 -18.62
C GLY A 34 -0.34 14.81 -17.46
N PRO A 35 -0.26 13.49 -17.71
CA PRO A 35 -0.50 12.48 -16.70
C PRO A 35 0.54 12.58 -15.57
N PHE A 36 0.16 12.11 -14.38
CA PHE A 36 1.08 12.02 -13.25
C PHE A 36 2.22 11.07 -13.60
N GLN A 37 3.46 11.57 -13.58
CA GLN A 37 4.66 10.78 -13.79
C GLN A 37 5.36 10.56 -12.46
N ILE A 38 5.37 9.31 -11.99
CA ILE A 38 5.99 8.93 -10.71
C ILE A 38 7.48 9.31 -10.68
N ASN A 39 8.16 9.27 -11.83
CA ASN A 39 9.57 9.60 -11.99
C ASN A 39 9.86 11.05 -11.58
N ASN A 40 9.07 12.00 -12.09
CA ASN A 40 9.22 13.41 -11.77
C ASN A 40 8.77 13.72 -10.34
N ALA A 41 7.75 13.02 -9.85
CA ALA A 41 7.32 13.15 -8.46
C ALA A 41 8.40 12.67 -7.48
N ARG A 42 9.12 11.60 -7.81
CA ARG A 42 10.22 11.07 -6.99
C ARG A 42 11.42 12.02 -6.93
N VAL A 43 11.84 12.59 -8.06
CA VAL A 43 12.91 13.60 -8.06
C VAL A 43 12.53 14.79 -7.19
N ARG A 44 11.31 15.33 -7.34
CA ARG A 44 10.82 16.43 -6.48
C ARG A 44 10.72 16.05 -5.00
N GLU A 45 10.40 14.80 -4.69
CA GLU A 45 10.42 14.29 -3.33
C GLU A 45 11.83 14.22 -2.77
N LEU A 46 12.81 13.77 -3.55
CA LEU A 46 14.22 13.77 -3.18
C LEU A 46 14.73 15.19 -2.93
N GLU A 47 14.39 16.14 -3.80
CA GLU A 47 14.71 17.56 -3.62
C GLU A 47 14.14 18.11 -2.30
N ARG A 48 12.91 17.74 -1.94
CA ARG A 48 12.33 18.12 -0.64
C ARG A 48 13.08 17.54 0.55
N ILE A 49 13.60 16.31 0.45
CA ILE A 49 14.45 15.72 1.49
C ILE A 49 15.74 16.51 1.63
N ILE A 50 16.42 16.80 0.51
CA ILE A 50 17.67 17.58 0.51
C ILE A 50 17.44 18.94 1.15
N VAL A 51 16.34 19.62 0.79
CA VAL A 51 15.98 20.91 1.39
C VAL A 51 15.72 20.79 2.89
N SER A 52 15.02 19.75 3.32
CA SER A 52 14.72 19.55 4.74
C SER A 52 15.95 19.22 5.58
N ARG A 53 16.92 18.49 5.03
CA ARG A 53 18.12 18.04 5.77
C ARG A 53 19.26 19.06 5.71
N TYR A 54 19.46 19.68 4.55
CA TYR A 54 20.65 20.49 4.26
C TYR A 54 20.33 21.91 3.77
N GLY A 55 19.05 22.25 3.56
CA GLY A 55 18.62 23.60 3.17
C GLY A 55 18.54 23.81 1.66
N ALA A 56 19.65 24.16 1.00
CA ALA A 56 19.62 24.54 -0.42
C ALA A 56 20.49 23.66 -1.32
N ILE A 57 21.61 23.17 -0.80
CA ILE A 57 22.64 22.45 -1.53
C ILE A 57 23.00 21.20 -0.73
N LEU A 58 23.19 20.08 -1.41
CA LEU A 58 23.70 18.85 -0.83
C LEU A 58 25.19 19.04 -0.49
N PRO A 59 25.59 18.94 0.79
CA PRO A 59 26.99 19.05 1.17
C PRO A 59 27.80 17.85 0.65
N GLU A 60 29.12 18.00 0.60
CA GLU A 60 30.05 16.92 0.27
C GLU A 60 30.24 16.04 1.52
N THR A 61 29.31 15.09 1.69
CA THR A 61 29.33 14.08 2.75
C THR A 61 29.50 12.69 2.15
N ASP A 62 29.92 11.72 2.97
CA ASP A 62 30.18 10.34 2.52
C ASP A 62 28.95 9.66 1.89
N ASP A 63 27.74 10.11 2.21
CA ASP A 63 26.47 9.60 1.70
C ASP A 63 25.91 10.41 0.51
N ALA A 64 26.55 11.53 0.13
CA ALA A 64 26.01 12.43 -0.88
C ALA A 64 25.90 11.77 -2.28
N ASP A 65 26.80 10.85 -2.60
CA ASP A 65 26.77 10.06 -3.83
C ASP A 65 25.51 9.19 -3.93
N LEU A 66 24.96 8.74 -2.80
CA LEU A 66 23.74 7.93 -2.73
C LEU A 66 22.51 8.75 -3.16
N PHE A 67 22.47 10.06 -2.85
CA PHE A 67 21.42 10.95 -3.32
C PHE A 67 21.49 11.15 -4.83
N ILE A 68 22.70 11.36 -5.38
CA ILE A 68 22.93 11.51 -6.81
C ILE A 68 22.51 10.23 -7.55
N GLU A 69 22.84 9.06 -7.00
CA GLU A 69 22.44 7.78 -7.56
C GLU A 69 20.91 7.64 -7.61
N VAL A 70 20.20 7.92 -6.50
CA VAL A 70 18.73 7.86 -6.46
C VAL A 70 18.07 8.86 -7.43
N ALA A 71 18.68 10.03 -7.63
CA ALA A 71 18.27 10.98 -8.66
C ALA A 71 18.46 10.39 -10.07
N ALA A 72 19.63 9.81 -10.36
CA ALA A 72 19.99 9.23 -11.64
C ALA A 72 19.07 8.04 -12.04
N TYR A 73 18.96 7.01 -11.20
CA TYR A 73 17.66 6.49 -10.75
C TYR A 73 16.40 6.90 -11.51
N SER A 74 15.83 7.96 -10.95
CA SER A 74 14.52 8.47 -11.25
C SER A 74 14.50 9.17 -12.61
N LEU A 75 15.58 9.88 -12.94
CA LEU A 75 15.77 10.61 -14.18
C LEU A 75 15.97 9.68 -15.38
N ASN A 76 16.68 8.56 -15.26
CA ASN A 76 16.93 7.62 -16.36
C ASN A 76 15.60 7.11 -16.96
N ALA A 77 14.69 6.65 -16.11
CA ALA A 77 13.38 6.21 -16.59
C ALA A 77 12.55 7.33 -17.23
N HIS A 78 12.74 8.60 -16.80
CA HIS A 78 12.12 9.74 -17.48
C HIS A 78 12.77 10.01 -18.84
N CYS A 79 14.09 10.01 -18.90
CA CYS A 79 14.87 10.27 -20.11
C CYS A 79 14.58 9.23 -21.20
N LEU A 80 14.54 7.94 -20.85
CA LEU A 80 14.18 6.87 -21.78
C LEU A 80 12.78 7.03 -22.36
N SER A 81 11.81 7.52 -21.57
CA SER A 81 10.45 7.74 -22.08
C SER A 81 10.33 8.90 -23.07
N LYS A 82 11.30 9.83 -23.06
CA LYS A 82 11.28 11.06 -23.87
C LYS A 82 12.42 11.15 -24.89
N GLY A 83 13.33 10.17 -24.93
CA GLY A 83 14.53 10.21 -25.76
C GLY A 83 15.51 11.32 -25.36
N LEU A 84 15.58 11.68 -24.08
CA LEU A 84 16.51 12.70 -23.58
C LEU A 84 17.85 12.07 -23.20
N ASP A 85 18.92 12.85 -23.31
CA ASP A 85 20.25 12.47 -22.82
C ASP A 85 20.31 12.55 -21.28
N LEU A 86 20.54 11.40 -20.65
CA LEU A 86 20.63 11.29 -19.19
C LEU A 86 21.83 12.05 -18.63
N ASP A 87 22.97 12.04 -19.32
CA ASP A 87 24.19 12.69 -18.83
C ASP A 87 23.96 14.19 -18.66
N LYS A 88 23.42 14.82 -19.70
CA LYS A 88 23.02 16.24 -19.67
C LYS A 88 21.98 16.52 -18.58
N VAL A 89 20.92 15.72 -18.48
CA VAL A 89 19.83 15.95 -17.51
C VAL A 89 20.31 15.79 -16.07
N LEU A 90 21.13 14.77 -15.79
CA LEU A 90 21.72 14.54 -14.48
C LEU A 90 22.73 15.65 -14.14
N SER A 91 23.56 16.07 -15.10
CA SER A 91 24.50 17.19 -14.93
C SER A 91 23.78 18.51 -14.62
N ASP A 92 22.68 18.81 -15.31
CA ASP A 92 21.85 19.98 -15.03
C ASP A 92 21.20 19.91 -13.62
N TRP A 93 20.80 18.71 -13.17
CA TRP A 93 20.31 18.48 -11.81
C TRP A 93 21.42 18.67 -10.76
N CYS A 94 22.60 18.09 -10.98
CA CYS A 94 23.77 18.24 -10.11
C CYS A 94 24.23 19.70 -10.03
N ARG A 95 24.18 20.46 -11.13
CA ARG A 95 24.51 21.90 -11.11
C ARG A 95 23.68 22.67 -10.08
N ARG A 96 22.43 22.27 -9.89
CA ARG A 96 21.53 22.91 -8.91
C ARG A 96 21.75 22.40 -7.49
N TRP A 97 21.87 21.08 -7.31
CA TRP A 97 21.80 20.45 -5.99
C TRP A 97 23.14 20.00 -5.42
N ALA A 98 24.11 19.64 -6.25
CA ALA A 98 25.42 19.14 -5.85
C ALA A 98 26.50 19.64 -6.82
N PRO A 99 26.77 20.97 -6.87
CA PRO A 99 27.67 21.56 -7.86
C PRO A 99 29.12 21.05 -7.72
N TRP A 100 29.53 20.68 -6.50
CA TRP A 100 30.83 20.06 -6.22
C TRP A 100 31.01 18.72 -6.96
N ALA A 101 29.93 17.96 -7.18
CA ALA A 101 30.00 16.67 -7.87
C ALA A 101 30.35 16.81 -9.36
N LEU A 102 30.11 17.99 -9.97
CA LEU A 102 30.48 18.26 -11.36
C LEU A 102 32.00 18.34 -11.55
N GLN A 103 32.73 18.86 -10.57
CA GLN A 103 34.20 18.92 -10.61
C GLN A 103 34.81 17.51 -10.56
N ARG A 104 34.08 16.56 -9.95
CA ARG A 104 34.43 15.15 -9.83
C ARG A 104 33.53 14.25 -10.66
N ALA A 105 33.03 14.75 -11.79
CA ALA A 105 32.09 14.02 -12.64
C ALA A 105 32.66 12.66 -13.11
N GLY A 106 33.97 12.59 -13.36
CA GLY A 106 34.65 11.35 -13.75
C GLY A 106 34.63 10.24 -12.70
N THR A 107 34.63 10.58 -11.41
CA THR A 107 34.68 9.61 -10.31
C THR A 107 33.31 9.32 -9.70
N ILE A 108 32.38 10.26 -9.73
CA ILE A 108 31.06 10.11 -9.10
C ILE A 108 29.99 9.87 -10.16
N ILE A 109 29.83 10.80 -11.10
CA ILE A 109 28.74 10.79 -12.07
C ILE A 109 28.93 9.66 -13.10
N ARG A 110 30.15 9.50 -13.64
CA ARG A 110 30.42 8.54 -14.71
C ARG A 110 30.19 7.08 -14.28
N PRO A 111 30.64 6.61 -13.09
CA PRO A 111 30.31 5.27 -12.63
C PRO A 111 28.80 5.05 -12.47
N ILE A 112 28.07 6.04 -11.95
CA ILE A 112 26.60 5.97 -11.82
C ILE A 112 25.94 5.84 -13.20
N LEU A 113 26.34 6.65 -14.17
CA LEU A 113 25.83 6.55 -15.55
C LEU A 113 26.13 5.18 -16.16
N ASN A 114 27.34 4.66 -15.99
CA ASN A 114 27.74 3.33 -16.46
C ASN A 114 26.87 2.22 -15.86
N MET A 115 26.52 2.30 -14.57
CA MET A 115 25.62 1.33 -13.92
C MET A 115 24.20 1.35 -14.51
N LEU A 116 23.78 2.47 -15.10
CA LEU A 116 22.45 2.66 -15.66
C LEU A 116 22.33 2.28 -17.14
N VAL A 117 23.45 2.04 -17.83
CA VAL A 117 23.46 1.62 -19.23
C VAL A 117 22.61 0.36 -19.41
N GLY A 118 21.64 0.41 -20.34
CA GLY A 118 20.72 -0.70 -20.63
C GLY A 118 19.60 -0.91 -19.61
N ARG A 119 19.58 -0.19 -18.47
CA ARG A 119 18.52 -0.33 -17.47
C ARG A 119 17.31 0.52 -17.85
N ARG A 120 16.15 -0.12 -17.95
CA ARG A 120 14.86 0.55 -18.26
C ARG A 120 13.99 0.82 -17.04
N TYR A 121 14.31 0.21 -15.90
CA TYR A 121 13.48 0.27 -14.70
C TYR A 121 14.08 1.21 -13.66
N GLN A 122 13.19 1.83 -12.89
CA GLN A 122 13.56 2.63 -11.74
C GLN A 122 13.98 1.76 -10.56
N MET A 123 14.78 2.36 -9.67
CA MET A 123 15.06 1.81 -8.35
C MET A 123 13.76 1.54 -7.58
N LYS A 124 13.70 0.43 -6.84
CA LYS A 124 12.54 0.10 -6.01
C LYS A 124 12.37 1.16 -4.92
N ALA A 125 11.13 1.45 -4.54
CA ALA A 125 10.82 2.51 -3.57
C ALA A 125 11.57 2.33 -2.23
N ASP A 126 11.62 1.10 -1.72
CA ASP A 126 12.28 0.77 -0.46
C ASP A 126 13.80 0.77 -0.55
N GLU A 127 14.34 0.45 -1.73
CA GLU A 127 15.78 0.54 -1.99
C GLU A 127 16.26 1.99 -2.03
N ALA A 128 15.50 2.87 -2.70
CA ALA A 128 15.77 4.31 -2.68
C ALA A 128 15.71 4.88 -1.26
N ALA A 129 14.72 4.49 -0.46
CA ALA A 129 14.61 4.93 0.93
C ALA A 129 15.76 4.42 1.80
N ARG A 130 16.25 3.19 1.59
CA ARG A 130 17.41 2.67 2.31
C ARG A 130 18.69 3.43 1.97
N LYS A 131 18.94 3.72 0.68
CA LYS A 131 20.15 4.45 0.26
C LYS A 131 20.26 5.84 0.90
N ILE A 132 19.15 6.57 1.02
CA ILE A 132 19.16 7.90 1.62
C ILE A 132 18.76 7.89 3.10
N CYS A 133 18.66 6.71 3.74
CA CYS A 133 18.25 6.56 5.14
C CYS A 133 16.96 7.33 5.47
N LEU A 134 15.92 7.24 4.63
CA LEU A 134 14.65 7.95 4.83
C LEU A 134 13.79 7.26 5.89
N THR A 135 13.60 7.89 7.04
CA THR A 135 12.77 7.35 8.13
C THR A 135 11.26 7.51 7.85
N LEU A 136 10.42 6.72 8.51
CA LEU A 136 8.96 6.82 8.38
C LEU A 136 8.43 8.15 8.93
N LEU A 137 9.06 8.67 9.97
CA LEU A 137 8.74 9.98 10.55
C LEU A 137 8.99 11.08 9.53
N GLU A 138 10.22 11.18 8.99
CA GLU A 138 10.56 12.18 7.96
C GLU A 138 9.67 12.03 6.73
N ARG A 139 9.46 10.80 6.26
CA ARG A 139 8.58 10.50 5.13
C ARG A 139 7.18 11.06 5.35
N THR A 140 6.63 10.89 6.55
CA THR A 140 5.29 11.36 6.90
C THR A 140 5.25 12.87 7.01
N ALA A 141 6.23 13.48 7.70
CA ALA A 141 6.35 14.92 7.88
C ALA A 141 6.50 15.67 6.54
N LEU A 142 7.27 15.11 5.61
CA LEU A 142 7.51 15.69 4.28
C LEU A 142 6.46 15.28 3.22
N GLU A 143 5.45 14.50 3.59
CA GLU A 143 4.46 13.94 2.67
C GLU A 143 5.08 13.24 1.44
N ILE A 144 6.03 12.34 1.69
CA ILE A 144 6.72 11.57 0.64
C ILE A 144 5.91 10.32 0.31
N ARG A 145 5.51 10.20 -0.96
CA ARG A 145 4.59 9.16 -1.44
C ARG A 145 5.26 8.11 -2.31
N THR A 146 6.30 8.47 -3.08
CA THR A 146 6.90 7.58 -4.09
C THR A 146 8.04 6.70 -3.57
N MET A 147 8.67 7.06 -2.45
CA MET A 147 9.75 6.31 -1.80
C MET A 147 9.26 5.52 -0.59
N GLY A 148 10.04 4.54 -0.15
CA GLY A 148 9.80 3.69 1.02
C GLY A 148 10.05 4.40 2.35
N ALA A 149 10.32 3.63 3.40
CA ALA A 149 11.03 4.10 4.60
C ALA A 149 12.05 3.02 4.98
N SER A 150 13.18 3.40 5.57
CA SER A 150 14.31 2.52 5.89
C SER A 150 14.16 1.80 7.23
N ASP A 151 13.53 2.45 8.21
CA ASP A 151 13.34 2.02 9.60
C ASP A 151 12.26 0.94 9.77
N PHE A 152 11.25 0.92 8.90
CA PHE A 152 10.16 -0.07 8.98
C PHE A 152 10.02 -0.93 7.72
N SER A 153 9.78 -2.23 7.95
CA SER A 153 9.46 -3.18 6.88
C SER A 153 8.20 -2.77 6.10
N ALA A 154 8.11 -3.21 4.85
CA ALA A 154 6.96 -2.93 3.99
C ALA A 154 5.64 -3.49 4.58
N ARG A 155 5.70 -4.57 5.37
CA ARG A 155 4.54 -5.18 6.03
C ARG A 155 4.00 -4.27 7.13
N VAL A 156 4.87 -3.76 8.00
CA VAL A 156 4.50 -2.86 9.11
C VAL A 156 3.88 -1.56 8.56
N ARG A 157 4.53 -0.92 7.57
CA ARG A 157 4.00 0.28 6.92
C ARG A 157 2.62 0.09 6.30
N LYS A 158 2.37 -1.07 5.67
CA LYS A 158 1.04 -1.41 5.13
C LYS A 158 0.00 -1.60 6.24
N GLY A 159 0.40 -2.12 7.41
CA GLY A 159 -0.45 -2.21 8.60
C GLY A 159 -0.88 -0.82 9.05
N ILE A 160 0.10 0.05 9.34
CA ILE A 160 -0.14 1.44 9.74
C ILE A 160 -1.06 2.16 8.74
N ALA A 161 -0.80 2.06 7.44
CA ALA A 161 -1.63 2.68 6.41
C ALA A 161 -3.08 2.14 6.40
N LYS A 162 -3.28 0.84 6.65
CA LYS A 162 -4.62 0.25 6.78
C LYS A 162 -5.34 0.79 8.01
N ASP A 163 -4.65 0.95 9.12
CA ASP A 163 -5.27 1.41 10.38
C ASP A 163 -5.62 2.90 10.34
N VAL A 164 -4.75 3.73 9.75
CA VAL A 164 -5.05 5.14 9.43
C VAL A 164 -6.25 5.24 8.49
N LYS A 165 -6.34 4.39 7.46
CA LYS A 165 -7.50 4.36 6.57
C LYS A 165 -8.77 3.96 7.32
N ARG A 166 -8.73 2.89 8.12
CA ARG A 166 -9.88 2.39 8.89
C ARG A 166 -10.37 3.42 9.91
N SER A 167 -9.49 4.11 10.61
CA SER A 167 -9.86 5.16 11.56
C SER A 167 -10.48 6.36 10.84
N GLY A 168 -9.88 6.79 9.72
CA GLY A 168 -10.44 7.84 8.87
C GLY A 168 -11.83 7.49 8.31
N ASP A 169 -12.02 6.25 7.86
CA ASP A 169 -13.32 5.77 7.37
C ASP A 169 -14.37 5.71 8.50
N ARG A 170 -13.99 5.24 9.71
CA ARG A 170 -14.84 5.26 10.90
C ARG A 170 -15.27 6.69 11.26
N ALA A 171 -14.34 7.63 11.28
CA ALA A 171 -14.61 9.04 11.56
C ALA A 171 -15.54 9.65 10.49
N ARG A 172 -15.27 9.39 9.21
CA ARG A 172 -16.09 9.86 8.09
C ARG A 172 -17.51 9.32 8.14
N GLN A 173 -17.70 8.03 8.41
CA GLN A 173 -19.02 7.43 8.53
C GLN A 173 -19.79 7.97 9.74
N THR A 174 -19.10 8.18 10.86
CA THR A 174 -19.68 8.80 12.05
C THR A 174 -20.15 10.23 11.75
N ALA A 175 -19.32 11.05 11.10
CA ALA A 175 -19.70 12.39 10.68
C ALA A 175 -20.90 12.38 9.70
N LYS A 176 -20.92 11.44 8.76
CA LYS A 176 -22.04 11.26 7.81
C LYS A 176 -23.34 10.89 8.52
N ARG A 177 -23.30 10.02 9.53
CA ARG A 177 -24.47 9.65 10.35
C ARG A 177 -24.98 10.85 11.15
N ARG A 178 -24.07 11.58 11.83
CA ARG A 178 -24.41 12.79 12.59
C ARG A 178 -25.07 13.86 11.71
N ALA A 179 -24.54 14.07 10.49
CA ALA A 179 -25.13 15.01 9.52
C ALA A 179 -26.54 14.63 9.05
N ARG A 180 -26.97 13.37 9.22
CA ARG A 180 -28.33 12.91 8.93
C ARG A 180 -29.27 12.99 10.15
N GLY A 181 -28.79 13.56 11.27
CA GLY A 181 -29.55 13.63 12.52
C GLY A 181 -29.60 12.32 13.31
N VAL A 182 -28.76 11.33 12.97
CA VAL A 182 -28.68 10.08 13.77
C VAL A 182 -28.10 10.42 15.13
N GLU A 183 -28.87 10.18 16.18
CA GLU A 183 -28.44 10.41 17.56
C GLU A 183 -27.21 9.58 17.92
N PRO A 184 -26.28 10.11 18.74
CA PRO A 184 -25.19 9.33 19.28
C PRO A 184 -25.71 8.08 20.00
N ARG A 185 -24.98 6.96 19.86
CA ARG A 185 -25.37 5.70 20.48
C ARG A 185 -25.56 5.84 21.99
N GLU A 186 -24.73 6.64 22.66
CA GLU A 186 -24.84 6.93 24.09
C GLU A 186 -26.16 7.63 24.43
N SER A 187 -26.54 8.66 23.67
CA SER A 187 -27.82 9.36 23.82
C SER A 187 -29.01 8.43 23.59
N TRP A 188 -28.94 7.58 22.55
CA TRP A 188 -29.97 6.58 22.29
C TRP A 188 -30.06 5.55 23.41
N LEU A 189 -28.93 5.07 23.94
CA LEU A 189 -28.88 4.11 25.05
C LEU A 189 -29.39 4.72 26.36
N ALA A 190 -29.15 6.00 26.61
CA ALA A 190 -29.68 6.70 27.78
C ALA A 190 -31.22 6.79 27.70
N LYS A 191 -31.77 7.18 26.55
CA LYS A 191 -33.21 7.24 26.29
C LYS A 191 -33.89 5.86 26.30
N ASN A 192 -33.23 4.85 25.74
CA ASN A 192 -33.74 3.48 25.61
C ASN A 192 -33.22 2.57 26.74
N SER A 193 -32.92 3.13 27.90
CA SER A 193 -32.38 2.41 29.06
C SER A 193 -33.43 1.57 29.81
N LEU A 194 -34.62 1.33 29.24
CA LEU A 194 -35.70 0.53 29.83
C LEU A 194 -35.24 -0.85 30.35
N SER A 195 -34.22 -1.44 29.72
CA SER A 195 -33.63 -2.70 30.19
C SER A 195 -32.80 -2.59 31.47
N LYS A 196 -32.26 -1.40 31.79
CA LYS A 196 -31.56 -1.13 33.06
C LYS A 196 -32.53 -0.89 34.20
N GLY A 197 -33.67 -0.23 33.93
CA GLY A 197 -34.71 0.01 34.94
C GLY A 197 -35.43 -1.27 35.39
N ARG A 198 -35.31 -2.36 34.61
CA ARG A 198 -35.97 -3.67 34.84
C ARG A 198 -37.39 -3.52 35.40
N PRO A 199 -38.28 -2.78 34.71
CA PRO A 199 -39.63 -2.49 35.21
C PRO A 199 -40.44 -3.77 35.54
N TRP A 200 -40.14 -4.88 34.87
CA TRP A 200 -40.75 -6.18 35.14
C TRP A 200 -40.42 -6.74 36.53
N ASP A 201 -39.26 -6.43 37.10
CA ASP A 201 -38.91 -6.84 38.47
C ASP A 201 -39.80 -6.10 39.49
N ALA A 202 -40.13 -4.83 39.24
CA ALA A 202 -41.03 -4.05 40.07
C ALA A 202 -42.50 -4.52 39.99
N GLU A 203 -42.91 -5.03 38.83
CA GLU A 203 -44.25 -5.60 38.63
C GLU A 203 -44.34 -7.09 39.01
N GLY A 204 -43.23 -7.72 39.43
CA GLY A 204 -43.19 -9.13 39.82
C GLY A 204 -43.52 -10.12 38.68
N ILE A 205 -43.37 -9.69 37.42
CA ILE A 205 -43.64 -10.53 36.24
C ILE A 205 -42.35 -10.81 35.47
N SER A 206 -42.35 -11.90 34.70
CA SER A 206 -41.18 -12.23 33.88
C SER A 206 -40.94 -11.16 32.80
N ARG A 207 -39.67 -10.90 32.49
CA ARG A 207 -39.26 -9.98 31.40
C ARG A 207 -40.02 -10.25 30.09
N ALA A 208 -40.18 -11.52 29.72
CA ALA A 208 -40.88 -11.90 28.51
C ALA A 208 -42.37 -11.52 28.56
N GLN A 209 -43.03 -11.68 29.70
CA GLN A 209 -44.41 -11.31 29.90
C GLN A 209 -44.61 -9.79 29.90
N TRP A 210 -43.70 -9.02 30.50
CA TRP A 210 -43.74 -7.55 30.46
C TRP A 210 -43.65 -7.02 29.02
N TYR A 211 -42.68 -7.51 28.23
CA TYR A 211 -42.60 -7.15 26.81
C TYR A 211 -43.78 -7.63 25.97
N ARG A 212 -44.46 -8.73 26.33
CA ARG A 212 -45.69 -9.18 25.66
C ARG A 212 -46.90 -8.31 26.00
N ARG A 213 -46.98 -7.79 27.22
CA ARG A 213 -48.05 -6.88 27.67
C ARG A 213 -47.89 -5.47 27.09
N PHE A 214 -46.66 -4.97 27.02
CA PHE A 214 -46.35 -3.60 26.58
C PHE A 214 -45.86 -3.48 25.13
N ARG A 215 -45.53 -4.59 24.45
CA ARG A 215 -45.68 -4.58 22.99
C ARG A 215 -47.16 -4.60 22.74
N GLU A 216 -47.71 -3.44 22.43
CA GLU A 216 -48.86 -3.42 21.55
C GLU A 216 -48.54 -4.41 20.43
N THR A 217 -49.33 -5.47 20.32
CA THR A 217 -49.48 -6.19 19.07
C THR A 217 -49.99 -5.15 18.08
N GLY A 218 -49.09 -4.29 17.59
CA GLY A 218 -49.40 -3.35 16.55
C GLY A 218 -50.01 -4.19 15.43
N PRO A 219 -51.15 -3.80 14.87
CA PRO A 219 -51.84 -4.59 13.85
C PRO A 219 -50.78 -5.03 12.86
N SER A 220 -50.57 -6.35 12.76
CA SER A 220 -49.68 -6.87 11.75
C SER A 220 -50.21 -6.30 10.45
N LEU A 221 -49.37 -5.54 9.74
CA LEU A 221 -49.73 -5.07 8.42
C LEU A 221 -49.82 -6.36 7.60
N VAL A 222 -51.03 -6.92 7.49
CA VAL A 222 -51.35 -7.94 6.51
C VAL A 222 -51.09 -7.22 5.21
N GLY A 223 -49.90 -7.42 4.66
CA GLY A 223 -49.55 -6.93 3.35
C GLY A 223 -50.49 -7.62 2.39
N VAL A 224 -51.63 -7.00 2.12
CA VAL A 224 -52.50 -7.38 1.02
C VAL A 224 -51.64 -7.15 -0.21
N SER A 225 -51.00 -8.23 -0.67
CA SER A 225 -50.25 -8.24 -1.90
C SER A 225 -51.28 -8.06 -3.02
N THR A 226 -51.57 -6.82 -3.38
CA THR A 226 -52.41 -6.45 -4.52
C THR A 226 -51.71 -6.70 -5.86
N LYS A 227 -50.55 -7.35 -5.85
CA LYS A 227 -49.91 -7.84 -7.06
C LYS A 227 -50.58 -9.14 -7.47
N SER A 228 -51.61 -8.94 -8.28
CA SER A 228 -51.98 -9.74 -9.44
C SER A 228 -52.38 -11.19 -9.18
N ASP A 229 -53.69 -11.38 -9.19
CA ASP A 229 -54.31 -12.43 -10.00
C ASP A 229 -53.56 -12.53 -11.32
N THR A 230 -52.68 -13.51 -11.41
CA THR A 230 -52.20 -14.01 -12.68
C THR A 230 -53.24 -15.05 -13.07
N LEU A 231 -54.01 -14.77 -14.13
CA LEU A 231 -54.93 -15.77 -14.70
C LEU A 231 -54.13 -17.05 -14.93
N VAL A 232 -54.53 -18.12 -14.24
CA VAL A 232 -54.01 -19.46 -14.48
C VAL A 232 -54.36 -19.80 -15.92
N SER A 233 -53.36 -19.77 -16.79
CA SER A 233 -53.49 -20.31 -18.14
C SER A 233 -53.77 -21.79 -17.99
N SER A 234 -54.98 -22.21 -18.36
CA SER A 234 -55.38 -23.61 -18.51
C SER A 234 -54.67 -24.18 -19.74
N VAL A 235 -53.37 -24.47 -19.62
CA VAL A 235 -52.68 -25.37 -20.55
C VAL A 235 -52.74 -26.77 -19.92
N PRO A 236 -53.30 -27.78 -20.60
CA PRO A 236 -53.19 -29.16 -20.16
C PRO A 236 -51.72 -29.55 -20.12
N VAL A 237 -51.20 -29.83 -18.92
CA VAL A 237 -49.87 -30.39 -18.71
C VAL A 237 -49.95 -31.88 -19.00
N GLU A 238 -49.26 -32.33 -20.05
CA GLU A 238 -48.96 -33.75 -20.26
C GLU A 238 -48.11 -34.30 -19.09
N PRO A 239 -48.42 -35.51 -18.58
CA PRO A 239 -47.67 -36.10 -17.48
C PRO A 239 -46.47 -36.85 -18.02
N SER A 240 -45.27 -36.26 -17.97
CA SER A 240 -44.01 -37.01 -18.04
C SER A 240 -42.81 -36.13 -17.68
N GLN A 241 -42.36 -36.17 -16.42
CA GLN A 241 -40.98 -36.50 -16.03
C GLN A 241 -40.74 -36.10 -14.57
N GLU A 242 -40.27 -37.10 -13.81
CA GLU A 242 -39.96 -37.04 -12.39
C GLU A 242 -38.88 -35.98 -12.10
N ALA A 243 -39.18 -35.08 -11.15
CA ALA A 243 -38.18 -34.19 -10.57
C ALA A 243 -37.37 -34.92 -9.48
N PRO A 244 -36.04 -34.78 -9.46
CA PRO A 244 -35.19 -35.45 -8.47
C PRO A 244 -35.36 -34.87 -7.06
N SER A 245 -35.40 -35.78 -6.08
CA SER A 245 -35.55 -35.46 -4.66
C SER A 245 -34.43 -34.54 -4.16
N ARG A 246 -34.81 -33.44 -3.51
CA ARG A 246 -33.91 -32.63 -2.68
C ARG A 246 -33.51 -33.42 -1.44
N GLY A 247 -32.32 -34.01 -1.47
CA GLY A 247 -31.63 -34.54 -0.30
C GLY A 247 -30.97 -33.43 0.55
N PRO A 248 -30.65 -33.73 1.82
CA PRO A 248 -30.15 -32.75 2.79
C PRO A 248 -28.68 -32.39 2.55
N SER A 249 -28.36 -31.10 2.66
CA SER A 249 -27.01 -30.55 2.54
C SER A 249 -26.09 -31.04 3.67
N SER A 250 -25.14 -31.92 3.33
CA SER A 250 -23.97 -32.19 4.15
C SER A 250 -22.81 -31.28 3.70
N LEU A 251 -22.26 -30.55 4.67
CA LEU A 251 -21.03 -29.78 4.57
C LEU A 251 -19.86 -30.73 4.28
N THR A 252 -19.20 -30.57 3.13
CA THR A 252 -17.86 -31.16 2.91
C THR A 252 -16.84 -30.08 2.55
N LEU A 253 -15.77 -30.10 3.34
CA LEU A 253 -14.58 -29.27 3.33
C LEU A 253 -13.73 -29.64 2.10
N ALA A 254 -13.56 -28.74 1.14
CA ALA A 254 -12.68 -28.98 -0.01
C ALA A 254 -11.21 -28.72 0.36
N LYS A 255 -10.49 -29.82 0.61
CA LYS A 255 -9.02 -29.91 0.71
C LYS A 255 -8.45 -29.97 -0.70
N LYS A 256 -7.57 -29.03 -1.07
CA LYS A 256 -6.93 -28.98 -2.39
C LYS A 256 -5.53 -29.60 -2.29
N SER A 257 -5.38 -30.80 -2.84
CA SER A 257 -4.10 -31.48 -3.03
C SER A 257 -3.72 -31.57 -4.50
N SER A 258 -2.41 -31.53 -4.71
CA SER A 258 -1.58 -31.63 -5.92
C SER A 258 -1.59 -32.99 -6.61
N LEU A 259 -0.90 -33.05 -7.78
CA LEU A 259 -0.38 -34.18 -8.60
C LEU A 259 -1.09 -34.24 -9.99
N SER A 260 -0.43 -33.96 -11.13
CA SER A 260 0.69 -34.62 -11.87
C SER A 260 0.26 -35.82 -12.73
N GLY A 261 0.71 -35.83 -14.00
CA GLY A 261 0.62 -36.93 -14.99
C GLY A 261 0.16 -36.39 -16.36
N ALA A 262 0.99 -36.20 -17.40
CA ALA A 262 1.82 -37.14 -18.20
C ALA A 262 0.99 -38.06 -19.11
N GLU A 263 1.13 -37.89 -20.44
CA GLU A 263 1.22 -38.98 -21.44
C GLU A 263 1.54 -38.47 -22.88
N GLY A 264 2.61 -39.01 -23.49
CA GLY A 264 2.54 -39.68 -24.81
C GLY A 264 3.06 -38.98 -26.09
N PRO A 265 3.76 -39.68 -27.05
CA PRO A 265 4.74 -39.12 -28.02
C PRO A 265 4.30 -39.29 -29.51
N PRO A 266 5.12 -39.09 -30.61
CA PRO A 266 6.32 -39.88 -30.96
C PRO A 266 7.50 -39.18 -31.75
N VAL A 267 8.69 -39.80 -31.63
CA VAL A 267 9.71 -40.17 -32.66
C VAL A 267 10.22 -39.16 -33.73
N GLY A 268 11.54 -38.97 -33.77
CA GLY A 268 12.30 -38.52 -34.95
C GLY A 268 13.83 -38.50 -34.71
N ARG A 269 14.61 -39.11 -35.61
CA ARG A 269 16.00 -39.59 -35.45
C ARG A 269 17.10 -38.60 -35.90
N ASN A 270 18.26 -38.71 -35.23
CA ASN A 270 19.67 -38.70 -35.66
C ASN A 270 20.21 -37.70 -36.70
N ALA A 271 21.27 -36.97 -36.33
CA ALA A 271 22.58 -37.02 -37.01
C ALA A 271 23.68 -36.39 -36.14
N ALA A 272 24.78 -37.14 -36.00
CA ALA A 272 26.00 -36.75 -35.30
C ALA A 272 26.90 -35.87 -36.18
N LEU A 273 27.67 -34.97 -35.57
CA LEU A 273 29.01 -34.68 -36.04
C LEU A 273 29.96 -34.45 -34.86
N VAL A 274 30.99 -35.28 -34.85
CA VAL A 274 32.15 -35.29 -33.96
C VAL A 274 33.16 -34.27 -34.48
N SER A 275 33.73 -33.45 -33.59
CA SER A 275 35.13 -33.07 -33.68
C SER A 275 35.63 -32.53 -32.34
N GLY A 276 36.58 -33.26 -31.77
CA GLY A 276 37.28 -32.87 -30.55
C GLY A 276 38.53 -32.03 -30.86
N SER A 277 39.04 -31.36 -29.82
CA SER A 277 40.44 -30.95 -29.70
C SER A 277 40.70 -30.43 -28.28
N ALA A 278 41.42 -31.24 -27.51
CA ALA A 278 42.58 -30.91 -26.66
C ALA A 278 42.63 -29.50 -26.02
N GLY A 279 42.76 -29.31 -24.70
CA GLY A 279 43.59 -30.05 -23.75
C GLY A 279 44.86 -29.25 -23.47
N VAL A 280 44.85 -28.36 -22.47
CA VAL A 280 46.06 -27.94 -21.73
C VAL A 280 45.66 -27.67 -20.27
N VAL A 281 46.14 -28.55 -19.39
CA VAL A 281 46.10 -28.43 -17.94
C VAL A 281 47.42 -27.77 -17.52
N VAL A 282 47.35 -26.62 -16.84
CA VAL A 282 48.50 -26.06 -16.12
C VAL A 282 48.21 -26.15 -14.62
N ALA A 283 48.93 -27.05 -13.98
CA ALA A 283 49.01 -27.16 -12.53
C ALA A 283 49.92 -26.05 -11.99
N LEU A 284 49.53 -25.44 -10.86
CA LEU A 284 50.40 -24.62 -10.04
C LEU A 284 50.33 -25.06 -8.57
N PRO A 285 51.44 -24.94 -7.83
CA PRO A 285 51.71 -25.72 -6.64
C PRO A 285 51.07 -25.18 -5.36
N SER A 286 50.65 -26.17 -4.56
CA SER A 286 50.38 -26.15 -3.13
C SER A 286 51.40 -25.33 -2.33
N LYS A 287 50.90 -24.37 -1.55
CA LYS A 287 51.61 -23.80 -0.40
C LYS A 287 50.85 -24.17 0.88
N CYS A 288 51.48 -25.02 1.67
CA CYS A 288 51.15 -25.27 3.07
C CYS A 288 51.33 -24.00 3.91
N LEU A 289 50.33 -23.67 4.72
CA LEU A 289 50.47 -22.80 5.88
C LEU A 289 49.63 -23.36 7.05
N PRO A 290 50.03 -23.06 8.30
CA PRO A 290 49.84 -23.95 9.43
C PRO A 290 48.47 -23.81 10.11
N SER A 291 48.08 -24.94 10.70
CA SER A 291 47.07 -25.12 11.74
C SER A 291 47.13 -24.02 12.80
N LEU A 292 46.07 -23.20 12.89
CA LEU A 292 45.77 -22.35 14.03
C LEU A 292 44.55 -22.91 14.76
N GLN A 293 44.78 -23.17 16.04
CA GLN A 293 43.87 -23.81 16.97
C GLN A 293 42.63 -22.94 17.24
N SER A 294 41.48 -23.62 17.24
CA SER A 294 40.42 -23.56 18.26
C SER A 294 40.45 -22.38 19.23
N ARG A 295 39.41 -21.52 19.16
CA ARG A 295 38.57 -21.13 20.31
C ARG A 295 37.49 -20.12 19.92
N ASN A 296 36.32 -20.28 20.56
CA ASN A 296 35.15 -19.39 20.62
C ASN A 296 34.23 -19.49 19.38
N GLY A 297 32.94 -19.75 19.48
CA GLY A 297 32.01 -19.90 20.60
C GLY A 297 30.64 -19.88 19.93
N ALA A 298 29.87 -20.95 20.07
CA ALA A 298 28.53 -21.04 19.50
C ALA A 298 27.65 -19.96 20.11
N VAL A 299 27.20 -19.01 19.29
CA VAL A 299 26.14 -18.07 19.65
C VAL A 299 24.85 -18.66 19.10
N ASP A 300 23.99 -19.06 20.02
CA ASP A 300 22.68 -19.61 19.75
C ASP A 300 21.85 -18.68 18.87
N ALA A 301 21.42 -19.19 17.72
CA ALA A 301 20.39 -18.60 16.89
C ALA A 301 19.03 -18.85 17.55
N ASN A 302 18.68 -18.00 18.54
CA ASN A 302 17.32 -17.92 19.04
C ASN A 302 16.63 -16.79 18.27
N ASP A 303 15.88 -17.17 17.23
CA ASP A 303 14.93 -16.33 16.50
C ASP A 303 13.82 -15.87 17.44
N GLY A 304 14.11 -14.84 18.24
CA GLY A 304 13.11 -14.02 18.90
C GLY A 304 12.41 -13.18 17.85
N ALA A 305 11.22 -13.59 17.43
CA ALA A 305 10.28 -12.72 16.75
C ALA A 305 9.90 -11.58 17.70
N GLU A 306 10.72 -10.53 17.74
CA GLU A 306 10.35 -9.25 18.34
C GLU A 306 9.12 -8.74 17.61
N GLN A 307 8.00 -8.92 18.28
CA GLN A 307 6.74 -8.31 17.96
C GLN A 307 6.91 -6.81 18.24
N CYS A 308 7.46 -6.07 17.27
CA CYS A 308 7.55 -4.62 17.39
C CYS A 308 6.13 -4.08 17.56
N ASP A 309 5.84 -3.58 18.76
CA ASP A 309 4.58 -2.99 19.15
C ASP A 309 4.31 -1.78 18.24
N GLY A 310 3.51 -1.99 17.19
CA GLY A 310 3.12 -0.94 16.25
C GLY A 310 2.39 0.22 16.92
N ASP A 311 1.93 0.03 18.15
CA ASP A 311 1.27 1.05 18.96
C ASP A 311 2.24 2.14 19.45
N GLU A 312 3.53 1.84 19.68
CA GLU A 312 4.50 2.85 20.13
C GLU A 312 4.86 3.84 19.00
N ALA A 313 5.02 3.33 17.77
CA ALA A 313 5.23 4.17 16.59
C ALA A 313 4.00 5.07 16.29
N LEU A 314 2.78 4.61 16.60
CA LEU A 314 1.56 5.41 16.45
C LEU A 314 1.43 6.50 17.52
N ARG A 315 1.91 6.24 18.76
CA ARG A 315 1.94 7.24 19.84
C ARG A 315 2.91 8.38 19.53
N HIS A 316 4.10 8.07 19.01
CA HIS A 316 5.06 9.09 18.60
C HIS A 316 4.58 9.97 17.43
N MET A 317 3.67 9.48 16.58
CA MET A 317 3.11 10.26 15.48
C MET A 317 1.89 11.11 15.86
N GLY A 318 1.47 11.15 17.12
CA GLY A 318 0.34 11.99 17.58
C GLY A 318 -1.00 11.64 16.94
N VAL A 319 -1.15 10.42 16.41
CA VAL A 319 -2.38 9.95 15.73
C VAL A 319 -3.35 9.28 16.70
N ALA A 320 -2.87 8.87 17.89
CA ALA A 320 -3.69 8.30 18.95
C ALA A 320 -3.95 9.36 20.04
N SER A 321 -5.15 9.92 20.02
CA SER A 321 -5.81 10.53 21.19
C SER A 321 -7.28 10.11 21.15
#